data_AF-A0A7S0H4F6-F1
#
_entry.id   AF-A0A7S0H4F6-F1
#
_cell.length_a   1.000
_cell.length_b   1.000
_cell.length_c   1.000
_cell.angle_alpha   90.00
_cell.angle_beta   90.00
_cell.angle_gamma   90.00
#
_symmetry.space_group_name_H-M   'P 1'
#
loop_
_entity.id
_entity.type
_entity.pdbx_description
1 polymer ?
#
loop_
_entity_poly.entity_id
_entity_poly.type
_entity_poly.pdbx_seq_one_letter_code
_entity_poly.pdbx_strand_id
1 'polypeptide(L)'
;NWKPFQLQPDAPTPGVDKLYWYNLKFGQEKVEKMIPYVTEQGEKVGIKFKYEGKIGNTFDSHRLVEFAKDKGKQDELVDTLMSYYFEQKRDISDKGTLNEIASKVGLDAKAFLESKEKEELVAEELLNARRMQITGVPA
;
A
#
# COMPACT_ATOMS: atom_id res chain seq x y z
N ASN A 1 -16.21 -0.88 -3.87
CA ASN A 1 -15.27 -0.14 -4.74
C ASN A 1 -14.16 0.44 -3.90
N TRP A 2 -12.92 0.04 -4.15
CA TRP A 2 -11.76 0.58 -3.46
C TRP A 2 -11.49 2.02 -3.90
N LYS A 3 -11.02 2.83 -2.95
CA LYS A 3 -10.69 4.24 -3.15
C LYS A 3 -9.29 4.52 -2.60
N PRO A 4 -8.48 5.35 -3.28
CA PRO A 4 -7.12 5.62 -2.83
C PRO A 4 -7.12 6.53 -1.59
N PHE A 5 -6.23 6.22 -0.65
CA PHE A 5 -5.92 7.06 0.50
C PHE A 5 -4.47 6.86 0.92
N GLN A 6 -3.68 7.94 1.01
CA GLN A 6 -2.32 7.89 1.51
C GLN A 6 -2.24 8.45 2.92
N LEU A 7 -1.88 7.59 3.89
CA LEU A 7 -1.58 8.01 5.26
C LEU A 7 -0.38 8.99 5.29
N GLN A 8 0.59 8.81 4.39
CA GLN A 8 1.79 9.65 4.27
C GLN A 8 2.10 9.87 2.78
N PRO A 9 1.54 10.92 2.17
CA PRO A 9 1.79 11.29 0.77
C PRO A 9 3.25 11.65 0.48
N ASP A 10 4.01 12.02 1.52
CA ASP A 10 5.42 12.38 1.50
C ASP A 10 6.34 11.24 1.95
N ALA A 11 5.83 10.00 2.02
CA ALA A 11 6.62 8.83 2.38
C ALA A 11 7.84 8.66 1.44
N PRO A 12 8.96 8.08 1.94
CA PRO A 12 10.22 8.03 1.20
C PRO A 12 10.14 7.29 -0.14
N THR A 13 10.96 7.75 -1.10
CA THR A 13 11.23 7.07 -2.37
C THR A 13 12.74 7.17 -2.66
N PRO A 14 13.49 6.05 -2.74
CA PRO A 14 13.04 4.68 -2.56
C PRO A 14 12.57 4.39 -1.12
N GLY A 15 11.78 3.33 -0.95
CA GLY A 15 11.31 2.91 0.37
C GLY A 15 12.44 2.59 1.35
N VAL A 16 12.18 2.85 2.63
CA VAL A 16 13.11 2.65 3.76
C VAL A 16 12.67 1.47 4.62
N ASP A 17 13.54 1.00 5.52
CA ASP A 17 13.20 -0.07 6.45
C ASP A 17 11.96 0.27 7.30
N LYS A 18 11.02 -0.67 7.33
CA LYS A 18 9.69 -0.47 7.94
C LYS A 18 9.78 -0.31 9.47
N LEU A 19 10.62 -1.10 10.14
CA LEU A 19 10.79 -1.00 11.60
C LEU A 19 11.49 0.31 11.98
N TYR A 20 12.53 0.69 11.25
CA TYR A 20 13.18 1.99 11.40
C TYR A 20 12.17 3.14 11.27
N TRP A 21 11.35 3.12 10.23
CA TRP A 21 10.33 4.15 10.01
C TRP A 21 9.25 4.18 11.11
N TYR A 22 8.79 3.02 11.58
CA TYR A 22 7.83 2.95 12.68
C TYR A 22 8.40 3.53 13.97
N ASN A 23 9.65 3.21 14.30
CA ASN A 23 10.32 3.75 15.48
C ASN A 23 10.50 5.27 15.37
N LEU A 24 10.89 5.78 14.19
CA LEU A 24 10.99 7.21 13.94
C LEU A 24 9.64 7.93 14.10
N LYS A 25 8.56 7.33 13.58
CA LYS A 25 7.23 7.95 13.56
C LYS A 25 6.49 7.87 14.90
N PHE A 26 6.62 6.75 15.60
CA PHE A 26 5.78 6.45 16.77
C PHE A 26 6.57 6.41 18.09
N GLY A 27 7.90 6.31 18.03
CA GLY A 27 8.76 6.06 19.19
C GLY A 27 8.83 4.58 19.57
N GLN A 28 9.99 4.15 20.06
CA GLN A 28 10.30 2.75 20.32
C GLN A 28 9.32 2.08 21.29
N GLU A 29 9.03 2.70 22.43
CA GLU A 29 8.12 2.15 23.44
C GLU A 29 6.71 1.87 22.89
N LYS A 30 6.24 2.72 21.96
CA LYS A 30 4.93 2.53 21.33
C LYS A 30 4.96 1.40 20.32
N VAL A 31 6.04 1.28 19.54
CA VAL A 31 6.23 0.19 18.58
C VAL A 31 6.31 -1.16 19.28
N GLU A 32 7.05 -1.25 20.40
CA GLU A 32 7.19 -2.46 21.21
C GLU A 32 5.85 -2.99 21.75
N LYS A 33 4.87 -2.11 22.00
CA LYS A 33 3.51 -2.49 22.41
C LYS A 33 2.59 -2.76 21.23
N MET A 34 2.73 -2.00 20.15
CA MET A 34 1.86 -2.06 18.98
C MET A 34 2.07 -3.35 18.16
N ILE A 35 3.33 -3.76 17.97
CA ILE A 35 3.65 -4.95 17.15
C ILE A 35 3.01 -6.23 17.71
N PRO A 36 3.19 -6.59 19.00
CA PRO A 36 2.57 -7.80 19.55
C PRO A 36 1.05 -7.76 19.45
N TYR A 37 0.43 -6.61 19.77
CA TYR A 37 -1.01 -6.44 19.70
C TYR A 37 -1.55 -6.67 18.28
N VAL A 38 -0.97 -6.03 17.26
CA VAL A 38 -1.42 -6.17 15.86
C VAL A 38 -1.16 -7.59 15.35
N THR A 39 -0.05 -8.21 15.75
CA THR A 39 0.26 -9.61 15.41
C THR A 39 -0.83 -10.55 15.94
N GLU A 40 -1.19 -10.43 17.22
CA GLU A 40 -2.22 -11.25 17.85
C GLU A 40 -3.60 -11.07 17.17
N GLN A 41 -3.97 -9.84 16.81
CA GLN A 41 -5.22 -9.61 16.09
C GLN A 41 -5.19 -10.19 14.67
N GLY A 42 -4.06 -10.11 13.98
CA GLY A 42 -3.87 -10.70 12.65
C GLY A 42 -4.02 -12.22 12.66
N GLU A 43 -3.40 -12.89 13.62
CA GLU A 43 -3.47 -14.36 13.73
C GLU A 43 -4.90 -14.88 13.91
N LYS A 44 -5.76 -14.15 14.63
CA LYS A 44 -7.18 -14.50 14.82
C LYS A 44 -7.97 -14.52 13.51
N VAL A 45 -7.52 -13.77 12.50
CA VAL A 45 -8.14 -13.70 11.17
C VAL A 45 -7.27 -14.33 10.08
N GLY A 46 -6.21 -15.06 10.46
CA GLY A 46 -5.34 -15.78 9.53
C GLY A 46 -4.27 -14.94 8.83
N ILE A 47 -4.06 -13.67 9.22
CA ILE A 47 -3.06 -12.79 8.64
C ILE A 47 -1.75 -12.89 9.43
N LYS A 48 -0.64 -13.22 8.76
CA LYS A 48 0.68 -13.35 9.40
C LYS A 48 1.54 -12.12 9.15
N PHE A 49 1.27 -11.05 9.90
CA PHE A 49 2.00 -9.79 9.76
C PHE A 49 3.53 -9.97 9.89
N LYS A 50 4.25 -9.35 8.95
CA LYS A 50 5.70 -9.21 8.89
C LYS A 50 6.08 -7.74 8.92
N TYR A 51 6.98 -7.42 9.83
CA TYR A 51 7.39 -6.05 10.11
C TYR A 51 8.72 -5.71 9.44
N GLU A 52 9.41 -6.70 8.90
CA GLU A 52 10.55 -6.51 8.01
C GLU A 52 10.10 -6.09 6.60
N GLY A 53 11.07 -5.65 5.79
CA GLY A 53 10.83 -5.12 4.45
C GLY A 53 10.77 -3.59 4.45
N LYS A 54 10.15 -3.03 3.41
CA LYS A 54 10.19 -1.58 3.19
C LYS A 54 8.83 -0.91 3.31
N ILE A 55 8.88 0.38 3.65
CA ILE A 55 7.76 1.31 3.55
C ILE A 55 8.20 2.49 2.68
N GLY A 56 7.32 2.89 1.77
CA GLY A 56 7.58 3.98 0.83
C GLY A 56 6.27 4.57 0.31
N ASN A 57 6.39 5.45 -0.68
CA ASN A 57 5.24 6.10 -1.29
C ASN A 57 4.36 5.10 -2.06
N THR A 58 3.06 5.08 -1.76
CA THR A 58 2.09 4.14 -2.36
C THR A 58 1.33 4.71 -3.55
N PHE A 59 1.73 5.87 -4.09
CA PHE A 59 0.98 6.55 -5.15
C PHE A 59 0.84 5.67 -6.40
N ASP A 60 1.93 5.03 -6.84
CA ASP A 60 1.89 4.08 -7.96
C ASP A 60 1.09 2.80 -7.63
N SER A 61 1.08 2.36 -6.36
CA SER A 61 0.20 1.26 -5.93
C SER A 61 -1.28 1.63 -6.12
N HIS A 62 -1.66 2.86 -5.75
CA HIS A 62 -3.03 3.36 -5.94
C HIS A 62 -3.38 3.55 -7.42
N ARG A 63 -2.45 4.05 -8.24
CA ARG A 63 -2.62 4.09 -9.70
C ARG A 63 -2.86 2.71 -10.28
N LEU A 64 -2.10 1.71 -9.83
CA LEU A 64 -2.28 0.33 -10.28
C LEU A 64 -3.65 -0.24 -9.90
N VAL A 65 -4.18 0.12 -8.72
CA VAL A 65 -5.55 -0.26 -8.30
C VAL A 65 -6.62 0.32 -9.23
N GLU A 66 -6.49 1.58 -9.65
CA GLU A 66 -7.41 2.17 -10.64
C GLU A 66 -7.23 1.56 -12.04
N PHE A 67 -6.02 1.17 -12.43
CA PHE A 67 -5.80 0.42 -13.68
C PHE A 67 -6.44 -0.98 -13.65
N ALA A 68 -6.32 -1.70 -12.53
CA ALA A 68 -6.93 -3.02 -12.38
C ALA A 68 -8.46 -2.96 -12.32
N LYS A 69 -9.01 -1.85 -11.80
CA LYS A 69 -10.46 -1.61 -11.79
C LYS A 69 -11.07 -1.56 -13.19
N ASP A 70 -10.42 -0.88 -14.15
CA ASP A 70 -10.87 -0.85 -15.55
C ASP A 70 -10.88 -2.25 -16.19
N LYS A 71 -10.13 -3.20 -15.61
CA LYS A 71 -10.00 -4.60 -16.05
C LYS A 71 -10.86 -5.57 -15.24
N GLY A 72 -11.65 -5.09 -14.27
CA GLY A 72 -12.44 -5.95 -13.38
C GLY A 72 -11.61 -6.78 -12.41
N LYS A 73 -10.41 -6.32 -12.06
CA LYS A 73 -9.42 -7.00 -11.20
C LYS A 73 -9.04 -6.21 -9.94
N GLN A 74 -9.91 -5.28 -9.52
CA GLN A 74 -9.61 -4.36 -8.43
C GLN A 74 -9.40 -5.12 -7.11
N ASP A 75 -10.31 -6.04 -6.77
CA ASP A 75 -10.28 -6.77 -5.51
C ASP A 75 -9.06 -7.69 -5.44
N GLU A 76 -8.82 -8.50 -6.49
CA GLU A 76 -7.67 -9.42 -6.51
C GLU A 76 -6.33 -8.67 -6.44
N LEU A 77 -6.23 -7.49 -7.07
CA LEU A 77 -5.02 -6.69 -6.99
C LEU A 77 -4.81 -6.12 -5.58
N VAL A 78 -5.86 -5.60 -4.94
CA VAL A 78 -5.76 -5.07 -3.57
C VAL A 78 -5.37 -6.17 -2.60
N ASP A 79 -6.01 -7.35 -2.66
CA ASP A 79 -5.64 -8.49 -1.82
C ASP A 79 -4.18 -8.90 -2.03
N THR A 80 -3.71 -8.90 -3.29
CA THR A 80 -2.32 -9.22 -3.60
C THR A 80 -1.35 -8.15 -3.07
N LEU A 81 -1.67 -6.86 -3.20
CA LEU A 81 -0.89 -5.75 -2.62
C LEU A 81 -0.79 -5.88 -1.10
N MET A 82 -1.91 -6.16 -0.43
CA MET A 82 -1.95 -6.31 1.03
C MET A 82 -1.08 -7.48 1.47
N SER A 83 -1.19 -8.65 0.84
CA SER A 83 -0.35 -9.80 1.18
C SER A 83 1.13 -9.53 0.91
N TYR A 84 1.47 -8.88 -0.21
CA TYR A 84 2.86 -8.52 -0.53
C TYR A 84 3.48 -7.62 0.55
N TYR A 85 2.74 -6.60 0.96
CA TYR A 85 3.21 -5.61 1.93
C TYR A 85 3.24 -6.14 3.37
N PHE A 86 2.16 -6.82 3.80
CA PHE A 86 1.96 -7.22 5.18
C PHE A 86 2.53 -8.59 5.52
N GLU A 87 2.65 -9.51 4.56
CA GLU A 87 3.00 -10.90 4.86
C GLU A 87 4.30 -11.35 4.18
N GLN A 88 4.63 -10.75 3.03
CA GLN A 88 5.74 -11.22 2.19
C GLN A 88 6.97 -10.31 2.22
N LYS A 89 6.97 -9.26 3.05
CA LYS A 89 8.10 -8.33 3.23
C LYS A 89 8.50 -7.60 1.93
N ARG A 90 7.57 -7.45 0.99
CA ARG A 90 7.81 -6.84 -0.33
C ARG A 90 7.56 -5.34 -0.31
N ASP A 91 8.30 -4.62 -1.14
CA ASP A 91 8.20 -3.17 -1.28
C ASP A 91 7.14 -2.81 -2.35
N ILE A 92 5.96 -2.39 -1.93
CA ILE A 92 4.88 -1.98 -2.85
C ILE A 92 5.06 -0.57 -3.42
N SER A 93 6.14 0.14 -3.08
CA SER A 93 6.56 1.39 -3.72
C SER A 93 7.50 1.16 -4.92
N ASP A 94 8.00 -0.06 -5.09
CA ASP A 94 8.90 -0.44 -6.18
C ASP A 94 8.13 -0.89 -7.43
N LYS A 95 8.42 -0.29 -8.58
CA LYS A 95 7.76 -0.63 -9.86
C LYS A 95 7.99 -2.09 -10.28
N GLY A 96 9.14 -2.67 -9.95
CA GLY A 96 9.42 -4.09 -10.24
C GLY A 96 8.45 -5.00 -9.50
N THR A 97 8.27 -4.76 -8.20
CA THR A 97 7.31 -5.46 -7.34
C THR A 97 5.86 -5.22 -7.80
N LEU A 98 5.51 -3.99 -8.19
CA LEU A 98 4.17 -3.69 -8.71
C LEU A 98 3.86 -4.44 -10.02
N ASN A 99 4.84 -4.59 -10.92
CA ASN A 99 4.70 -5.42 -12.12
C ASN A 99 4.50 -6.91 -11.80
N GLU A 100 5.21 -7.43 -10.80
CA GLU A 100 5.05 -8.80 -10.31
C GLU A 100 3.63 -9.02 -9.77
N ILE A 101 3.13 -8.08 -8.97
CA ILE A 101 1.77 -8.10 -8.42
C ILE A 101 0.71 -8.05 -9.53
N ALA A 102 0.86 -7.14 -10.50
CA ALA A 102 -0.03 -7.05 -11.65
C ALA A 102 -0.08 -8.37 -12.43
N SER A 103 1.09 -8.97 -12.68
CA SER A 103 1.20 -10.24 -13.40
C SER A 103 0.48 -11.38 -12.68
N LYS A 104 0.54 -11.43 -11.34
CA LYS A 104 -0.17 -12.45 -10.54
C LYS A 104 -1.68 -12.41 -10.69
N VAL A 105 -2.25 -11.24 -10.97
CA VAL A 105 -3.70 -11.07 -11.20
C VAL A 105 -4.08 -11.07 -12.68
N GLY A 106 -3.13 -11.43 -13.56
CA GLY A 106 -3.35 -11.55 -15.00
C GLY A 106 -3.28 -10.23 -15.77
N LEU A 107 -2.56 -9.23 -15.24
CA LEU A 107 -2.40 -7.91 -15.85
C LEU A 107 -0.95 -7.67 -16.28
N ASP A 108 -0.77 -7.10 -17.47
CA ASP A 108 0.49 -6.44 -17.85
C ASP A 108 0.37 -4.94 -17.58
N ALA A 109 1.12 -4.47 -16.58
CA ALA A 109 1.12 -3.08 -16.15
C ALA A 109 2.44 -2.35 -16.46
N LYS A 110 3.36 -2.97 -17.21
CA LYS A 110 4.70 -2.41 -17.41
C LYS A 110 4.66 -1.07 -18.12
N ALA A 111 3.92 -0.97 -19.22
CA ALA A 111 3.75 0.28 -19.93
C ALA A 111 2.99 1.32 -19.09
N PHE A 112 1.98 0.87 -18.34
CA PHE A 112 1.17 1.74 -17.46
C PHE A 112 2.02 2.38 -16.37
N LEU A 113 2.87 1.61 -15.66
CA LEU A 113 3.73 2.10 -14.58
C LEU A 113 4.85 3.05 -15.06
N GLU A 114 5.19 3.02 -16.34
CA GLU A 114 6.11 4.00 -16.96
C GLU A 114 5.41 5.21 -17.59
N SER A 115 4.07 5.19 -17.63
CA SER A 115 3.25 6.30 -18.13
C SER A 115 2.81 7.24 -17.01
N LYS A 116 2.08 8.30 -17.37
CA LYS A 116 1.35 9.18 -16.45
C LYS A 116 -0.15 8.85 -16.32
N GLU A 117 -0.58 7.74 -16.91
CA GLU A 117 -2.00 7.36 -16.88
C GLU A 117 -2.52 7.27 -15.45
N LYS A 118 -3.73 7.78 -15.22
CA LYS A 118 -4.42 7.81 -13.91
C LYS A 118 -3.73 8.68 -12.83
N GLU A 119 -2.63 9.39 -13.09
CA GLU A 119 -2.01 10.28 -12.10
C GLU A 119 -3.00 11.35 -11.60
N GLU A 120 -3.64 12.07 -12.53
CA GLU A 120 -4.60 13.13 -12.20
C GLU A 120 -5.82 12.58 -11.46
N LEU A 121 -6.37 11.44 -11.92
CA LEU A 121 -7.51 10.78 -11.29
C LEU A 121 -7.20 10.41 -9.83
N VAL A 122 -6.06 9.76 -9.59
CA VAL A 122 -5.67 9.35 -8.23
C VAL A 122 -5.38 10.56 -7.35
N ALA A 123 -4.72 11.58 -7.89
CA ALA A 123 -4.47 12.82 -7.16
C ALA A 123 -5.78 13.51 -6.74
N GLU A 124 -6.78 13.55 -7.63
CA GLU A 124 -8.09 14.11 -7.33
C GLU A 124 -8.83 13.32 -6.25
N GLU A 125 -8.86 12.00 -6.33
CA GLU A 125 -9.49 11.14 -5.32
C GLU A 125 -8.83 11.29 -3.94
N LEU A 126 -7.49 11.39 -3.90
CA LEU A 126 -6.74 11.67 -2.67
C LEU A 126 -7.09 13.04 -2.07
N LEU A 127 -7.27 14.07 -2.91
CA LEU A 127 -7.72 15.39 -2.46
C LEU A 127 -9.16 15.35 -1.96
N ASN A 128 -10.04 14.60 -2.62
CA ASN A 128 -11.44 14.47 -2.22
C ASN A 128 -11.57 13.79 -0.86
N ALA A 129 -10.80 12.74 -0.57
CA ALA A 129 -10.79 12.11 0.75
C ALA A 129 -10.39 13.10 1.87
N ARG A 130 -9.43 14.00 1.60
CA ARG A 130 -9.06 15.07 2.53
C ARG A 130 -10.16 16.12 2.70
N ARG A 131 -10.84 16.51 1.61
CA ARG A 131 -11.99 17.43 1.66
C ARG A 131 -13.14 16.86 2.48
N MET A 132 -13.31 15.54 2.46
CA MET A 132 -14.25 14.81 3.31
C MET A 132 -13.78 14.65 4.76
N GLN A 133 -12.65 15.26 5.13
CA GLN A 133 -12.05 15.21 6.49
C GLN A 133 -11.73 13.79 6.97
N ILE A 134 -11.48 12.85 6.04
CA ILE A 134 -11.02 11.51 6.38
C ILE A 134 -9.57 11.60 6.86
N THR A 135 -9.31 11.19 8.10
CA THR A 135 -7.99 11.28 8.76
C THR A 135 -7.37 9.92 9.07
N GLY A 136 -8.09 8.83 8.79
CA GLY A 136 -7.63 7.45 8.98
C GLY A 136 -8.40 6.48 8.09
N VAL A 137 -7.82 5.29 7.88
CA VAL A 137 -8.41 4.21 7.10
C VAL A 137 -8.30 2.87 7.84
N PRO A 138 -9.23 1.91 7.65
CA PRO A 138 -10.40 1.97 6.76
C PRO A 138 -11.48 2.96 7.23
N ALA A 139 -12.22 3.57 6.30
CA ALA A 139 -13.28 4.57 6.55
C ALA A 139 -14.42 4.42 5.54
#